data_AF-A0AA97KGW3-F1
#
_entry.id   AF-A0AA97KGW3-F1
#
_cell.length_a   1.000
_cell.length_b   1.000
_cell.length_c   1.000
_cell.angle_alpha   90.00
_cell.angle_beta   90.00
_cell.angle_gamma   90.00
#
_symmetry.space_group_name_H-M   'P 1'
#
loop_
_entity.id
_entity.type
_entity.pdbx_description
1 polymer ?
#
loop_
_entity_poly.entity_id
_entity_poly.type
_entity_poly.pdbx_seq_one_letter_code
_entity_poly.pdbx_strand_id
1 'polypeptide(L)'
;MLPRRQRLLSRPAEGGVFAASLLVLLLCSPHGACLRRSGERAPGPPVLLVPGDLGNQLEAKLDKPSVVHYLCSKKTDSYFTLWLNLELLLPVIIDCWIDNIRLLYNRTSGTTEPPEGVDIKVPGFGQTFSLEFLDPSKRSVGTYFYTLVQHLVNLGYQRDDDVRGAPYDWRKAPNENRDYFVALQKLIETMYEEFQEPVVLVAHSMGNMYTLYFLSQQPQDWKDKHIRDFVSLGAPWGGVAKTLHVLASGDNNRIPVISSLKIRDQQRSAVSTNWLLPYNYTWSPDKIFVSTPTANYTIQDFQKFYRDIGFEDGWFMRQETESLVYEMPPPGVRIHCLYGTGIETPDSFVYEIFPDKEPKIGYGDGDGTVNVESALHCRKWVGKQEQKPQGTVVLNAMHMGVAETFPFKGRGGVPGITQLLISCPQPIQRVNPVAVILTEGEDFTTE
;
A
#
# COMPACT_ATOMS: atom_id res chain seq x y z
N MET A 1 38.04 -73.49 -25.69
CA MET A 1 39.40 -73.61 -25.11
C MET A 1 40.25 -72.48 -25.68
N LEU A 2 40.65 -71.53 -24.85
CA LEU A 2 41.65 -70.49 -25.17
C LEU A 2 43.04 -71.04 -24.82
N PRO A 3 44.12 -70.52 -25.43
CA PRO A 3 44.95 -69.62 -24.62
C PRO A 3 45.59 -68.42 -25.34
N ARG A 4 45.96 -67.46 -24.49
CA ARG A 4 46.65 -66.18 -24.70
C ARG A 4 48.15 -66.32 -25.04
N ARG A 5 48.74 -65.27 -25.68
CA ARG A 5 50.00 -64.53 -25.34
C ARG A 5 50.27 -63.47 -26.44
N GLN A 6 50.19 -62.14 -26.19
CA GLN A 6 51.25 -61.18 -25.77
C GLN A 6 52.59 -61.36 -26.52
N ARG A 7 53.29 -60.37 -27.14
CA ARG A 7 53.51 -58.94 -26.79
C ARG A 7 54.40 -58.23 -27.86
N LEU A 8 54.42 -56.88 -27.87
CA LEU A 8 55.48 -55.91 -28.31
C LEU A 8 55.64 -55.68 -29.84
N LEU A 9 55.89 -54.49 -30.43
CA LEU A 9 56.26 -53.11 -30.04
C LEU A 9 56.00 -52.16 -31.25
N SER A 10 55.54 -50.92 -31.03
CA SER A 10 56.07 -49.66 -31.62
C SER A 10 55.14 -48.46 -31.35
N ARG A 11 55.73 -47.32 -31.00
CA ARG A 11 55.17 -45.96 -30.82
C ARG A 11 55.61 -45.10 -32.02
N PRO A 12 55.21 -43.81 -32.17
CA PRO A 12 54.02 -43.08 -31.69
C PRO A 12 53.31 -42.29 -32.83
N ALA A 13 52.10 -41.79 -32.62
CA ALA A 13 51.62 -40.56 -33.27
C ALA A 13 50.39 -40.01 -32.52
N GLU A 14 50.37 -38.69 -32.41
CA GLU A 14 49.42 -37.84 -31.71
C GLU A 14 47.98 -37.94 -32.28
N GLY A 15 46.98 -37.67 -31.44
CA GLY A 15 45.58 -37.53 -31.87
C GLY A 15 44.57 -38.09 -30.87
N GLY A 16 44.53 -37.53 -29.66
CA GLY A 16 43.60 -37.97 -28.62
C GLY A 16 42.19 -37.41 -28.83
N VAL A 17 41.25 -38.29 -29.21
CA VAL A 17 39.96 -38.62 -28.54
C VAL A 17 39.16 -37.46 -27.88
N PHE A 18 37.85 -37.31 -28.01
CA PHE A 18 36.77 -38.30 -27.96
C PHE A 18 35.47 -37.70 -28.51
N ALA A 19 34.70 -38.55 -29.19
CA ALA A 19 33.31 -38.31 -29.54
C ALA A 19 32.42 -38.18 -28.30
N ALA A 20 31.70 -37.06 -28.19
CA ALA A 20 30.42 -36.93 -27.49
C ALA A 20 29.83 -35.54 -27.80
N SER A 21 29.15 -35.40 -28.93
CA SER A 21 28.40 -34.17 -29.25
C SER A 21 27.11 -34.54 -29.94
N LEU A 22 26.20 -35.16 -29.19
CA LEU A 22 24.81 -35.32 -29.60
C LEU A 22 23.92 -35.53 -28.37
N LEU A 23 23.79 -34.52 -27.51
CA LEU A 23 22.63 -34.35 -26.61
C LEU A 23 22.69 -33.00 -25.86
N VAL A 24 22.42 -31.88 -26.53
CA VAL A 24 21.97 -30.63 -25.86
C VAL A 24 20.86 -30.02 -26.70
N LEU A 25 19.72 -30.70 -26.71
CA LEU A 25 18.42 -30.17 -27.09
C LEU A 25 17.47 -30.70 -26.01
N LEU A 26 16.70 -29.78 -25.41
CA LEU A 26 15.67 -29.98 -24.36
C LEU A 26 16.11 -29.67 -22.92
N LEU A 27 16.19 -28.38 -22.58
CA LEU A 27 15.72 -27.84 -21.29
C LEU A 27 15.27 -26.37 -21.47
N CYS A 28 14.25 -26.15 -22.30
CA CYS A 28 13.37 -24.99 -22.16
C CYS A 28 11.98 -25.52 -21.86
N SER A 29 11.56 -25.43 -20.60
CA SER A 29 10.14 -25.56 -20.25
C SER A 29 9.36 -24.39 -20.87
N PRO A 30 8.06 -24.53 -21.20
CA PRO A 30 7.26 -23.47 -21.83
C PRO A 30 6.92 -22.30 -20.89
N HIS A 31 7.47 -22.28 -19.69
CA HIS A 31 7.27 -21.24 -18.68
C HIS A 31 8.63 -20.58 -18.49
N GLY A 32 8.80 -19.39 -19.07
CA GLY A 32 10.04 -18.62 -19.08
C GLY A 32 10.49 -18.11 -17.71
N ALA A 33 10.77 -19.01 -16.77
CA ALA A 33 11.56 -18.72 -15.59
C ALA A 33 13.03 -18.93 -15.96
N CYS A 34 13.76 -17.83 -16.18
CA CYS A 34 15.21 -17.87 -16.19
C CYS A 34 15.65 -18.14 -14.74
N LEU A 35 15.87 -19.41 -14.39
CA LEU A 35 16.49 -19.79 -13.12
C LEU A 35 17.83 -19.05 -13.00
N ARG A 36 17.97 -18.22 -11.96
CA ARG A 36 19.24 -17.58 -11.58
C ARG A 36 20.30 -18.68 -11.50
N ARG A 37 21.44 -18.48 -12.15
CA ARG A 37 22.59 -19.37 -11.95
C ARG A 37 22.95 -19.32 -10.46
N SER A 38 23.17 -20.50 -9.87
CA SER A 38 23.69 -20.61 -8.50
C SER A 38 24.96 -19.74 -8.37
N GLY A 39 24.88 -18.63 -7.63
CA GLY A 39 26.01 -17.73 -7.39
C GLY A 39 25.83 -16.25 -7.79
N GLU A 40 24.76 -15.85 -8.49
CA GLU A 40 24.44 -14.43 -8.66
C GLU A 40 23.77 -13.87 -7.41
N ARG A 41 24.47 -12.96 -6.71
CA ARG A 41 23.98 -12.29 -5.49
C ARG A 41 22.78 -11.41 -5.84
N ALA A 42 21.74 -11.41 -5.01
CA ALA A 42 20.61 -10.48 -5.15
C ALA A 42 21.13 -9.03 -5.23
N PRO A 43 20.48 -8.14 -6.02
CA PRO A 43 20.91 -6.75 -6.19
C PRO A 43 20.86 -5.93 -4.88
N GLY A 44 20.16 -6.46 -3.88
CA GLY A 44 19.95 -5.87 -2.57
C GLY A 44 19.17 -6.84 -1.67
N PRO A 45 18.62 -6.36 -0.55
CA PRO A 45 17.77 -7.16 0.35
C PRO A 45 16.46 -7.53 -0.37
N PRO A 46 15.76 -8.58 0.08
CA PRO A 46 14.40 -8.86 -0.37
C PRO A 46 13.44 -7.71 -0.02
N VAL A 47 12.51 -7.42 -0.92
CA VAL A 47 11.54 -6.30 -0.80
C VAL A 47 10.12 -6.83 -0.78
N LEU A 48 9.35 -6.41 0.23
CA LEU A 48 7.94 -6.76 0.35
C LEU A 48 7.06 -5.52 0.25
N LEU A 49 6.12 -5.54 -0.69
CA LEU A 49 5.22 -4.44 -1.02
C LEU A 49 3.87 -4.60 -0.33
N VAL A 50 3.43 -3.59 0.42
CA VAL A 50 2.13 -3.55 1.10
C VAL A 50 1.27 -2.42 0.50
N PRO A 51 0.17 -2.73 -0.20
CA PRO A 51 -0.62 -1.73 -0.90
C PRO A 51 -1.50 -0.88 0.01
N GLY A 52 -1.99 0.23 -0.52
CA GLY A 52 -2.98 1.10 0.12
C GLY A 52 -4.43 0.62 -0.04
N ASP A 53 -5.36 1.48 0.37
CA ASP A 53 -6.78 1.30 0.07
C ASP A 53 -7.00 1.24 -1.44
N LEU A 54 -7.90 0.35 -1.89
CA LEU A 54 -8.10 0.02 -3.31
C LEU A 54 -6.85 -0.52 -4.04
N GLY A 55 -5.74 -0.77 -3.35
CA GLY A 55 -4.41 -0.94 -3.94
C GLY A 55 -4.05 -2.37 -4.37
N ASN A 56 -4.99 -3.31 -4.32
CA ASN A 56 -4.82 -4.63 -4.93
C ASN A 56 -6.14 -5.16 -5.46
N GLN A 57 -6.04 -6.10 -6.38
CA GLN A 57 -7.20 -6.80 -6.92
C GLN A 57 -8.01 -7.53 -5.82
N LEU A 58 -9.32 -7.68 -6.06
CA LEU A 58 -10.20 -8.61 -5.35
C LEU A 58 -10.94 -9.49 -6.35
N GLU A 59 -11.12 -10.75 -6.02
CA GLU A 59 -11.91 -11.71 -6.80
C GLU A 59 -13.18 -12.10 -6.03
N ALA A 60 -14.27 -12.33 -6.76
CA ALA A 60 -15.52 -12.78 -6.17
C ALA A 60 -16.14 -13.97 -6.90
N LYS A 61 -16.88 -14.80 -6.16
CA LYS A 61 -17.74 -15.86 -6.69
C LYS A 61 -19.15 -15.70 -6.12
N LEU A 62 -20.17 -15.83 -6.97
CA LEU A 62 -21.56 -15.56 -6.58
C LEU A 62 -22.42 -16.84 -6.58
N ASP A 63 -23.31 -16.92 -5.60
CA ASP A 63 -24.46 -17.82 -5.48
C ASP A 63 -25.56 -17.15 -4.63
N LYS A 64 -25.97 -15.95 -5.06
CA LYS A 64 -26.84 -15.04 -4.32
C LYS A 64 -28.32 -15.48 -4.38
N PRO A 65 -29.08 -15.37 -3.27
CA PRO A 65 -30.51 -15.67 -3.27
C PRO A 65 -31.32 -14.68 -4.12
N SER A 66 -30.93 -13.41 -4.10
CA SER A 66 -31.59 -12.31 -4.79
C SER A 66 -30.58 -11.34 -5.40
N VAL A 67 -31.08 -10.44 -6.25
CA VAL A 67 -30.30 -9.39 -6.90
C VAL A 67 -31.08 -8.09 -6.90
N VAL A 68 -30.36 -6.97 -6.95
CA VAL A 68 -30.96 -5.62 -6.92
C VAL A 68 -31.72 -5.27 -8.21
N HIS A 69 -31.33 -5.84 -9.37
CA HIS A 69 -32.10 -5.77 -10.61
C HIS A 69 -31.70 -6.89 -11.59
N TYR A 70 -32.47 -7.04 -12.68
CA TYR A 70 -32.40 -8.17 -13.62
C TYR A 70 -31.09 -8.30 -14.42
N LEU A 71 -30.23 -7.27 -14.42
CA LEU A 71 -28.92 -7.30 -15.10
C LEU A 71 -27.81 -7.85 -14.20
N CYS A 72 -28.07 -8.00 -12.90
CA CYS A 72 -27.07 -8.53 -11.98
C CYS A 72 -27.09 -10.06 -12.00
N SER A 73 -25.91 -10.65 -12.07
CA SER A 73 -25.73 -12.09 -11.98
C SER A 73 -26.02 -12.59 -10.57
N LYS A 74 -26.92 -13.58 -10.44
CA LYS A 74 -27.12 -14.31 -9.18
C LYS A 74 -25.96 -15.27 -8.90
N LYS A 75 -25.45 -15.92 -9.94
CA LYS A 75 -24.49 -17.02 -9.82
C LYS A 75 -23.34 -16.85 -10.83
N THR A 76 -22.13 -17.26 -10.44
CA THR A 76 -20.98 -17.38 -11.35
C THR A 76 -20.33 -18.76 -11.22
N ASP A 77 -19.87 -19.31 -12.34
CA ASP A 77 -19.23 -20.64 -12.35
C ASP A 77 -17.84 -20.62 -11.68
N SER A 78 -17.09 -19.54 -11.93
CA SER A 78 -15.76 -19.29 -11.39
C SER A 78 -15.69 -17.97 -10.61
N TYR A 79 -14.55 -17.74 -9.98
CA TYR A 79 -14.20 -16.40 -9.53
C TYR A 79 -14.00 -15.48 -10.75
N PHE A 80 -14.34 -14.22 -10.57
CA PHE A 80 -14.04 -13.13 -11.50
C PHE A 80 -13.43 -11.96 -10.74
N THR A 81 -12.68 -11.10 -11.44
CA THR A 81 -12.11 -9.88 -10.84
C THR A 81 -13.24 -8.90 -10.50
N LEU A 82 -13.48 -8.72 -9.20
CA LEU A 82 -14.44 -7.78 -8.63
C LEU A 82 -13.85 -6.37 -8.55
N TRP A 83 -12.56 -6.27 -8.27
CA TRP A 83 -11.82 -5.01 -8.25
C TRP A 83 -10.43 -5.21 -8.86
N LEU A 84 -9.93 -4.35 -9.76
CA LEU A 84 -10.68 -3.33 -10.51
C LEU A 84 -11.23 -3.94 -11.81
N ASN A 85 -12.50 -3.71 -12.09
CA ASN A 85 -13.10 -4.03 -13.37
C ASN A 85 -13.96 -2.86 -13.82
N LEU A 86 -13.48 -2.11 -14.83
CA LEU A 86 -14.12 -0.88 -15.30
C LEU A 86 -15.52 -1.12 -15.90
N GLU A 87 -15.79 -2.32 -16.43
CA GLU A 87 -17.10 -2.66 -16.98
C GLU A 87 -18.16 -2.78 -15.86
N LEU A 88 -17.75 -3.20 -14.67
CA LEU A 88 -18.62 -3.28 -13.49
C LEU A 88 -18.98 -1.89 -12.92
N LEU A 89 -18.24 -0.84 -13.29
CA LEU A 89 -18.45 0.53 -12.81
C LEU A 89 -19.34 1.36 -13.73
N LEU A 90 -19.87 0.78 -14.81
CA LEU A 90 -20.81 1.46 -15.70
C LEU A 90 -22.12 1.80 -14.96
N PRO A 91 -22.80 2.92 -15.26
CA PRO A 91 -23.96 3.41 -14.50
C PRO A 91 -25.10 2.40 -14.30
N VAL A 92 -25.24 1.45 -15.23
CA VAL A 92 -26.28 0.41 -15.23
C VAL A 92 -25.86 -0.85 -14.45
N ILE A 93 -24.55 -1.06 -14.25
CA ILE A 93 -23.98 -2.26 -13.63
C ILE A 93 -23.44 -1.96 -12.23
N ILE A 94 -23.15 -0.70 -11.90
CA ILE A 94 -22.55 -0.30 -10.62
C ILE A 94 -23.38 -0.75 -9.42
N ASP A 95 -24.72 -0.82 -9.53
CA ASP A 95 -25.58 -1.29 -8.45
C ASP A 95 -25.32 -2.80 -8.16
N CYS A 96 -25.04 -3.59 -9.20
CA CYS A 96 -24.61 -5.00 -9.05
C CYS A 96 -23.25 -5.10 -8.36
N TRP A 97 -22.30 -4.22 -8.74
CA TRP A 97 -20.97 -4.20 -8.13
C TRP A 97 -21.05 -3.83 -6.65
N ILE A 98 -21.79 -2.77 -6.30
CA ILE A 98 -22.03 -2.33 -4.91
C ILE A 98 -22.64 -3.48 -4.10
N ASP A 99 -23.68 -4.14 -4.61
CA ASP A 99 -24.35 -5.24 -3.89
C ASP A 99 -23.46 -6.49 -3.71
N ASN A 100 -22.38 -6.63 -4.48
CA ASN A 100 -21.43 -7.72 -4.33
C ASN A 100 -20.27 -7.34 -3.40
N ILE A 101 -19.73 -6.12 -3.52
CA ILE A 101 -18.52 -5.71 -2.79
C ILE A 101 -18.81 -5.11 -1.41
N ARG A 102 -20.05 -4.71 -1.12
CA ARG A 102 -20.40 -4.13 0.18
C ARG A 102 -20.12 -5.11 1.32
N LEU A 103 -19.81 -4.56 2.50
CA LEU A 103 -19.74 -5.33 3.74
C LEU A 103 -21.02 -5.15 4.56
N LEU A 104 -21.48 -6.23 5.17
CA LEU A 104 -22.58 -6.22 6.13
C LEU A 104 -21.98 -6.15 7.54
N TYR A 105 -22.30 -5.10 8.29
CA TYR A 105 -21.84 -4.96 9.67
C TYR A 105 -22.82 -5.60 10.65
N ASN A 106 -22.29 -6.42 11.55
CA ASN A 106 -23.07 -7.04 12.61
C ASN A 106 -22.76 -6.35 13.94
N ARG A 107 -23.71 -5.56 14.46
CA ARG A 107 -23.58 -4.83 15.72
C ARG A 107 -23.36 -5.73 16.94
N THR A 108 -23.75 -6.99 16.87
CA THR A 108 -23.59 -7.94 17.99
C THR A 108 -22.16 -8.48 18.05
N SER A 109 -21.56 -8.81 16.91
CA SER A 109 -20.20 -9.34 16.87
C SER A 109 -19.12 -8.25 16.74
N GLY A 110 -19.48 -7.05 16.28
CA GLY A 110 -18.52 -5.98 15.99
C GLY A 110 -17.70 -6.25 14.72
N THR A 111 -18.18 -7.13 13.84
CA THR A 111 -17.44 -7.59 12.65
C THR A 111 -18.26 -7.43 11.37
N THR A 112 -17.58 -7.58 10.24
CA THR A 112 -18.19 -7.53 8.91
C THR A 112 -18.13 -8.86 8.16
N GLU A 113 -19.18 -9.11 7.39
CA GLU A 113 -19.30 -10.26 6.51
C GLU A 113 -19.64 -9.82 5.08
N PRO A 114 -19.23 -10.57 4.05
CA PRO A 114 -19.75 -10.34 2.70
C PRO A 114 -21.26 -10.63 2.64
N PRO A 115 -21.97 -10.14 1.61
CA PRO A 115 -23.39 -10.43 1.43
C PRO A 115 -23.64 -11.93 1.23
N GLU A 116 -24.84 -12.40 1.58
CA GLU A 116 -25.21 -13.81 1.42
C GLU A 116 -25.00 -14.28 -0.02
N GLY A 117 -24.32 -15.43 -0.17
CA GLY A 117 -23.98 -16.00 -1.46
C GLY A 117 -22.87 -15.25 -2.20
N VAL A 118 -22.07 -14.43 -1.51
CA VAL A 118 -20.88 -13.78 -2.10
C VAL A 118 -19.65 -14.25 -1.34
N ASP A 119 -18.74 -14.88 -2.05
CA ASP A 119 -17.41 -15.19 -1.55
C ASP A 119 -16.38 -14.25 -2.19
N ILE A 120 -15.50 -13.68 -1.37
CA ILE A 120 -14.46 -12.73 -1.81
C ILE A 120 -13.11 -13.21 -1.33
N LYS A 121 -12.13 -13.22 -2.23
CA LYS A 121 -10.75 -13.57 -1.91
C LYS A 121 -9.78 -12.55 -2.49
N VAL A 122 -8.58 -12.55 -1.93
CA VAL A 122 -7.48 -11.69 -2.35
C VAL A 122 -6.50 -12.51 -3.20
N PRO A 123 -6.39 -12.25 -4.52
CA PRO A 123 -5.45 -12.96 -5.38
C PRO A 123 -4.01 -12.43 -5.23
N GLY A 124 -3.04 -13.28 -5.57
CA GLY A 124 -1.65 -12.85 -5.74
C GLY A 124 -0.86 -12.61 -4.45
N PHE A 125 -1.23 -13.24 -3.32
CA PHE A 125 -0.39 -13.17 -2.12
C PHE A 125 0.99 -13.78 -2.37
N GLY A 126 2.06 -13.03 -2.07
CA GLY A 126 3.44 -13.38 -2.42
C GLY A 126 3.83 -13.03 -3.86
N GLN A 127 2.89 -12.58 -4.69
CA GLN A 127 3.11 -12.18 -6.08
C GLN A 127 2.92 -10.68 -6.25
N THR A 128 3.40 -10.15 -7.37
CA THR A 128 3.41 -8.71 -7.67
C THR A 128 2.26 -8.29 -8.60
N PHE A 129 1.71 -9.19 -9.40
CA PHE A 129 0.75 -8.82 -10.45
C PHE A 129 -0.50 -8.10 -9.93
N SER A 130 -1.01 -8.49 -8.75
CA SER A 130 -2.29 -7.99 -8.22
C SER A 130 -2.21 -6.58 -7.65
N LEU A 131 -0.99 -6.07 -7.42
CA LEU A 131 -0.70 -4.70 -7.00
C LEU A 131 -0.06 -3.87 -8.11
N GLU A 132 0.59 -4.48 -9.11
CA GLU A 132 1.14 -3.77 -10.26
C GLU A 132 0.03 -3.14 -11.12
N PHE A 133 -0.98 -3.95 -11.46
CA PHE A 133 -2.17 -3.52 -12.21
C PHE A 133 -3.44 -3.95 -11.48
N LEU A 134 -4.26 -2.97 -11.09
CA LEU A 134 -5.56 -3.21 -10.47
C LEU A 134 -6.58 -3.76 -11.48
N ASP A 135 -6.48 -3.34 -12.75
CA ASP A 135 -7.28 -3.88 -13.85
C ASP A 135 -6.46 -4.95 -14.61
N PRO A 136 -6.92 -6.21 -14.68
CA PRO A 136 -6.23 -7.28 -15.40
C PRO A 136 -5.97 -6.99 -16.89
N SER A 137 -6.73 -6.08 -17.50
CA SER A 137 -6.49 -5.61 -18.87
C SER A 137 -5.23 -4.74 -19.02
N LYS A 138 -4.56 -4.40 -17.90
CA LYS A 138 -3.33 -3.61 -17.81
C LYS A 138 -3.42 -2.23 -18.50
N ARG A 139 -4.64 -1.66 -18.52
CA ARG A 139 -4.85 -0.28 -18.95
C ARG A 139 -4.15 0.66 -17.98
N SER A 140 -3.67 1.79 -18.49
CA SER A 140 -2.95 2.81 -17.70
C SER A 140 -3.75 3.27 -16.47
N VAL A 141 -5.08 3.36 -16.58
CA VAL A 141 -5.99 3.73 -15.47
C VAL A 141 -5.87 2.81 -14.26
N GLY A 142 -5.52 1.53 -14.45
CA GLY A 142 -5.33 0.57 -13.36
C GLY A 142 -3.87 0.40 -12.94
N THR A 143 -2.93 1.20 -13.44
CA THR A 143 -1.51 1.09 -13.07
C THR A 143 -1.31 1.62 -11.66
N TYR A 144 -0.61 0.87 -10.81
CA TYR A 144 -0.33 1.28 -9.44
C TYR A 144 1.13 1.01 -9.05
N PHE A 145 1.48 -0.18 -8.57
CA PHE A 145 2.88 -0.51 -8.22
C PHE A 145 3.76 -0.87 -9.41
N TYR A 146 3.22 -0.98 -10.62
CA TYR A 146 3.98 -1.40 -11.81
C TYR A 146 5.26 -0.59 -12.00
N THR A 147 5.22 0.74 -11.87
CA THR A 147 6.40 1.58 -12.07
C THR A 147 7.48 1.30 -11.02
N LEU A 148 7.10 1.10 -9.75
CA LEU A 148 8.04 0.73 -8.69
C LEU A 148 8.65 -0.65 -8.96
N VAL A 149 7.82 -1.66 -9.24
CA VAL A 149 8.26 -3.03 -9.49
C VAL A 149 9.14 -3.09 -10.73
N GLN A 150 8.77 -2.39 -11.80
CA GLN A 150 9.58 -2.33 -13.02
C GLN A 150 10.92 -1.63 -12.77
N HIS A 151 10.95 -0.58 -11.95
CA HIS A 151 12.20 0.06 -11.53
C HIS A 151 13.10 -0.91 -10.74
N LEU A 152 12.54 -1.69 -9.81
CA LEU A 152 13.26 -2.73 -9.08
C LEU A 152 13.81 -3.80 -10.02
N VAL A 153 13.01 -4.27 -10.98
CA VAL A 153 13.46 -5.25 -11.99
C VAL A 153 14.60 -4.70 -12.83
N ASN A 154 14.56 -3.42 -13.21
CA ASN A 154 15.66 -2.78 -13.94
C ASN A 154 16.97 -2.71 -13.12
N LEU A 155 16.88 -2.80 -11.80
CA LEU A 155 18.02 -2.88 -10.87
C LEU A 155 18.50 -4.32 -10.62
N GLY A 156 17.83 -5.32 -11.20
CA GLY A 156 18.20 -6.73 -11.09
C GLY A 156 17.32 -7.57 -10.16
N TYR A 157 16.24 -7.00 -9.61
CA TYR A 157 15.25 -7.75 -8.84
C TYR A 157 14.41 -8.64 -9.78
N GLN A 158 13.80 -9.67 -9.22
CA GLN A 158 12.93 -10.63 -9.88
C GLN A 158 11.55 -10.63 -9.19
N ARG A 159 10.51 -10.36 -9.99
CA ARG A 159 9.12 -10.45 -9.56
C ARG A 159 8.85 -11.81 -8.95
N ASP A 160 8.10 -11.81 -7.85
CA ASP A 160 7.61 -12.99 -7.14
C ASP A 160 8.75 -13.81 -6.47
N ASP A 161 9.98 -13.31 -6.52
CA ASP A 161 11.16 -13.89 -5.89
C ASP A 161 11.72 -12.93 -4.83
N ASP A 162 12.69 -12.09 -5.17
CA ASP A 162 13.28 -11.09 -4.27
C ASP A 162 12.48 -9.77 -4.18
N VAL A 163 11.44 -9.59 -5.00
CA VAL A 163 10.37 -8.60 -4.80
C VAL A 163 9.00 -9.27 -4.80
N ARG A 164 8.26 -9.18 -3.69
CA ARG A 164 6.95 -9.82 -3.49
C ARG A 164 5.89 -8.83 -3.04
N GLY A 165 4.63 -9.19 -3.23
CA GLY A 165 3.47 -8.43 -2.76
C GLY A 165 2.74 -9.09 -1.60
N ALA A 166 2.21 -8.27 -0.70
CA ALA A 166 1.33 -8.69 0.40
C ALA A 166 -0.05 -8.00 0.29
N PRO A 167 -0.86 -8.32 -0.75
CA PRO A 167 -2.22 -7.80 -0.91
C PRO A 167 -3.13 -8.32 0.21
N TYR A 168 -4.18 -7.56 0.52
CA TYR A 168 -5.15 -7.88 1.58
C TYR A 168 -6.57 -7.41 1.20
N ASP A 169 -7.56 -7.76 2.03
CA ASP A 169 -8.90 -7.20 1.89
C ASP A 169 -8.94 -5.79 2.50
N TRP A 170 -8.67 -4.81 1.64
CA TRP A 170 -8.57 -3.38 1.99
C TRP A 170 -9.89 -2.74 2.42
N ARG A 171 -11.03 -3.45 2.28
CA ARG A 171 -12.33 -2.97 2.77
C ARG A 171 -12.42 -3.03 4.30
N LYS A 172 -11.62 -3.92 4.91
CA LYS A 172 -11.64 -4.20 6.35
C LYS A 172 -10.57 -3.39 7.08
N ALA A 173 -10.60 -3.44 8.41
CA ALA A 173 -9.53 -2.96 9.28
C ALA A 173 -8.66 -4.14 9.78
N PRO A 174 -7.53 -3.88 10.47
CA PRO A 174 -6.62 -4.93 10.91
C PRO A 174 -7.24 -6.01 11.83
N ASN A 175 -8.19 -5.65 12.69
CA ASN A 175 -8.86 -6.57 13.61
C ASN A 175 -9.54 -7.76 12.91
N GLU A 176 -9.96 -7.58 11.66
CA GLU A 176 -10.63 -8.59 10.82
C GLU A 176 -9.71 -9.22 9.76
N ASN A 177 -8.43 -8.87 9.73
CA ASN A 177 -7.43 -9.39 8.78
C ASN A 177 -6.36 -10.26 9.49
N ARG A 178 -6.75 -11.01 10.52
CA ARG A 178 -5.80 -11.79 11.35
C ARG A 178 -5.01 -12.81 10.53
N ASP A 179 -5.68 -13.55 9.65
CA ASP A 179 -5.04 -14.57 8.80
C ASP A 179 -4.03 -13.95 7.84
N TYR A 180 -4.29 -12.71 7.36
CA TYR A 180 -3.33 -11.96 6.57
C TYR A 180 -2.05 -11.68 7.35
N PHE A 181 -2.13 -11.27 8.62
CA PHE A 181 -0.93 -10.99 9.42
C PHE A 181 -0.12 -12.25 9.73
N VAL A 182 -0.78 -13.40 9.92
CA VAL A 182 -0.09 -14.70 10.05
C VAL A 182 0.63 -15.05 8.74
N ALA A 183 -0.04 -14.88 7.60
CA ALA A 183 0.57 -15.11 6.30
C ALA A 183 1.71 -14.12 5.99
N LEU A 184 1.58 -12.86 6.41
CA LEU A 184 2.58 -11.81 6.25
C LEU A 184 3.86 -12.14 7.02
N GLN A 185 3.73 -12.51 8.31
CA GLN A 185 4.85 -12.95 9.12
C GLN A 185 5.58 -14.13 8.46
N LYS A 186 4.83 -15.16 8.04
CA LYS A 186 5.39 -16.34 7.38
C LYS A 186 6.10 -16.00 6.07
N LEU A 187 5.56 -15.08 5.28
CA LEU A 187 6.16 -14.64 4.03
C LEU A 187 7.50 -13.92 4.28
N ILE A 188 7.55 -13.06 5.30
CA ILE A 188 8.78 -12.37 5.71
C ILE A 188 9.85 -13.38 6.17
N GLU A 189 9.47 -14.35 7.00
CA GLU A 189 10.36 -15.42 7.46
C GLU A 189 10.87 -16.27 6.29
N THR A 190 9.99 -16.62 5.34
CA THR A 190 10.35 -17.37 4.13
C THR A 190 11.37 -16.59 3.28
N MET A 191 11.12 -15.30 3.04
CA MET A 191 12.05 -14.45 2.28
C MET A 191 13.40 -14.31 3.01
N TYR A 192 13.39 -14.17 4.34
CA TYR A 192 14.63 -14.16 5.12
C TYR A 192 15.40 -15.48 4.97
N GLU A 193 14.73 -16.63 5.02
CA GLU A 193 15.37 -17.94 4.85
C GLU A 193 15.92 -18.14 3.43
N GLU A 194 15.21 -17.70 2.40
CA GLU A 194 15.63 -17.83 1.01
C GLU A 194 16.85 -16.95 0.67
N PHE A 195 16.88 -15.71 1.18
CA PHE A 195 17.90 -14.72 0.82
C PHE A 195 18.98 -14.49 1.89
N GLN A 196 18.78 -15.03 3.10
CA GLN A 196 19.66 -14.84 4.27
C GLN A 196 19.91 -13.36 4.61
N GLU A 197 18.94 -12.50 4.28
CA GLU A 197 18.97 -11.05 4.47
C GLU A 197 17.62 -10.57 5.02
N PRO A 198 17.60 -9.61 5.96
CA PRO A 198 16.36 -9.03 6.46
C PRO A 198 15.59 -8.26 5.37
N VAL A 199 14.26 -8.32 5.43
CA VAL A 199 13.33 -7.80 4.43
C VAL A 199 13.15 -6.29 4.58
N VAL A 200 13.09 -5.58 3.45
CA VAL A 200 12.62 -4.19 3.40
C VAL A 200 11.13 -4.18 3.15
N LEU A 201 10.37 -3.58 4.07
CA LEU A 201 8.94 -3.34 3.90
C LEU A 201 8.74 -2.01 3.19
N VAL A 202 8.01 -2.00 2.07
CA VAL A 202 7.60 -0.77 1.37
C VAL A 202 6.08 -0.71 1.37
N ALA A 203 5.50 0.26 2.08
CA ALA A 203 4.06 0.39 2.17
C ALA A 203 3.57 1.73 1.64
N HIS A 204 2.42 1.72 0.96
CA HIS A 204 1.77 2.93 0.46
C HIS A 204 0.44 3.20 1.17
N SER A 205 0.16 4.48 1.45
CA SER A 205 -1.11 4.95 2.00
C SER A 205 -1.55 4.11 3.23
N MET A 206 -2.78 3.59 3.24
CA MET A 206 -3.31 2.72 4.30
C MET A 206 -2.45 1.48 4.62
N GLY A 207 -1.67 0.97 3.66
CA GLY A 207 -0.74 -0.14 3.88
C GLY A 207 0.28 0.16 4.98
N ASN A 208 0.59 1.44 5.20
CA ASN A 208 1.44 1.88 6.30
C ASN A 208 0.80 1.66 7.67
N MET A 209 -0.51 1.88 7.79
CA MET A 209 -1.25 1.67 9.03
C MET A 209 -1.33 0.17 9.34
N TYR A 210 -1.56 -0.66 8.32
CA TYR A 210 -1.46 -2.13 8.44
C TYR A 210 -0.07 -2.59 8.87
N THR A 211 0.97 -2.03 8.25
CA THR A 211 2.36 -2.38 8.57
C THR A 211 2.74 -1.95 9.98
N LEU A 212 2.29 -0.77 10.44
CA LEU A 212 2.52 -0.30 11.80
C LEU A 212 1.79 -1.20 12.83
N TYR A 213 0.52 -1.50 12.59
CA TYR A 213 -0.24 -2.45 13.41
C TYR A 213 0.49 -3.78 13.52
N PHE A 214 0.92 -4.35 12.39
CA PHE A 214 1.68 -5.59 12.35
C PHE A 214 2.94 -5.50 13.21
N LEU A 215 3.81 -4.51 12.97
CA LEU A 215 5.07 -4.34 13.68
C LEU A 215 4.90 -4.07 15.19
N SER A 216 3.80 -3.44 15.60
CA SER A 216 3.50 -3.23 17.04
C SER A 216 3.18 -4.53 17.78
N GLN A 217 2.73 -5.57 17.05
CA GLN A 217 2.41 -6.88 17.62
C GLN A 217 3.59 -7.86 17.56
N GLN A 218 4.68 -7.51 16.85
CA GLN A 218 5.85 -8.37 16.72
C GLN A 218 6.86 -8.13 17.85
N PRO A 219 7.43 -9.21 18.42
CA PRO A 219 8.56 -9.10 19.35
C PRO A 219 9.74 -8.32 18.74
N GLN A 220 10.45 -7.56 19.59
CA GLN A 220 11.55 -6.72 19.11
C GLN A 220 12.70 -7.53 18.51
N ASP A 221 13.04 -8.68 19.11
CA ASP A 221 14.04 -9.62 18.60
C ASP A 221 13.66 -10.21 17.24
N TRP A 222 12.37 -10.49 17.02
CA TRP A 222 11.88 -10.90 15.70
C TRP A 222 12.07 -9.78 14.67
N LYS A 223 11.75 -8.53 15.02
CA LYS A 223 11.91 -7.38 14.13
C LYS A 223 13.37 -7.11 13.80
N ASP A 224 14.26 -7.16 14.79
CA ASP A 224 15.70 -6.94 14.62
C ASP A 224 16.33 -8.01 13.71
N LYS A 225 15.79 -9.23 13.74
CA LYS A 225 16.25 -10.34 12.89
C LYS A 225 15.71 -10.25 11.45
N HIS A 226 14.43 -9.98 11.26
CA HIS A 226 13.77 -10.18 9.97
C HIS A 226 13.51 -8.90 9.18
N ILE A 227 13.54 -7.72 9.81
CA ILE A 227 13.17 -6.45 9.17
C ILE A 227 14.38 -5.52 9.07
N ARG A 228 14.74 -5.15 7.84
CA ARG A 228 15.88 -4.27 7.60
C ARG A 228 15.48 -2.80 7.72
N ASP A 229 14.45 -2.43 6.98
CA ASP A 229 13.93 -1.07 6.88
C ASP A 229 12.42 -1.11 6.62
N PHE A 230 11.72 -0.09 7.11
CA PHE A 230 10.35 0.23 6.74
C PHE A 230 10.32 1.54 5.95
N VAL A 231 10.01 1.46 4.66
CA VAL A 231 9.84 2.61 3.77
C VAL A 231 8.36 2.94 3.67
N SER A 232 8.01 4.09 4.23
CA SER A 232 6.64 4.56 4.31
C SER A 232 6.35 5.61 3.25
N LEU A 233 5.39 5.32 2.36
CA LEU A 233 5.00 6.17 1.25
C LEU A 233 3.59 6.76 1.49
N GLY A 234 3.50 8.06 1.77
CA GLY A 234 2.22 8.78 1.88
C GLY A 234 1.31 8.26 2.99
N ALA A 235 1.86 7.95 4.16
CA ALA A 235 1.11 7.33 5.25
C ALA A 235 0.10 8.30 5.91
N PRO A 236 -1.19 7.91 6.02
CA PRO A 236 -2.21 8.69 6.72
C PRO A 236 -2.17 8.38 8.23
N TRP A 237 -1.03 8.61 8.88
CA TRP A 237 -0.82 8.24 10.28
C TRP A 237 -1.89 8.77 11.23
N GLY A 238 -2.37 9.98 10.98
CA GLY A 238 -3.41 10.61 11.76
C GLY A 238 -4.83 10.33 11.29
N GLY A 239 -5.04 9.65 10.16
CA GLY A 239 -6.30 9.65 9.39
C GLY A 239 -6.26 10.64 8.22
N VAL A 240 -7.39 10.88 7.54
CA VAL A 240 -7.51 11.89 6.47
C VAL A 240 -8.86 12.61 6.54
N ALA A 241 -8.89 13.93 6.33
CA ALA A 241 -10.13 14.71 6.40
C ALA A 241 -11.16 14.30 5.33
N LYS A 242 -10.69 13.90 4.14
CA LYS A 242 -11.52 13.46 3.00
C LYS A 242 -12.54 12.37 3.34
N THR A 243 -12.28 11.52 4.34
CA THR A 243 -13.23 10.46 4.77
C THR A 243 -14.59 11.03 5.21
N LEU A 244 -14.65 12.24 5.76
CA LEU A 244 -15.92 12.87 6.15
C LEU A 244 -16.79 13.23 4.95
N HIS A 245 -16.19 13.70 3.85
CA HIS A 245 -16.88 13.93 2.57
C HIS A 245 -17.36 12.62 1.95
N VAL A 246 -16.49 11.61 1.93
CA VAL A 246 -16.80 10.25 1.46
C VAL A 246 -18.01 9.66 2.22
N LEU A 247 -18.04 9.76 3.55
CA LEU A 247 -19.16 9.25 4.36
C LEU A 247 -20.43 10.09 4.18
N ALA A 248 -20.32 11.42 4.03
CA ALA A 248 -21.47 12.31 3.91
C ALA A 248 -22.14 12.20 2.53
N SER A 249 -21.45 12.57 1.45
CA SER A 249 -22.03 12.67 0.09
C SER A 249 -21.45 11.67 -0.91
N GLY A 250 -20.47 10.87 -0.51
CA GLY A 250 -19.71 9.99 -1.40
C GLY A 250 -18.68 10.76 -2.22
N ASP A 251 -17.66 10.04 -2.70
CA ASP A 251 -16.65 10.60 -3.59
C ASP A 251 -16.46 9.69 -4.80
N ASN A 252 -16.80 10.17 -5.99
CA ASN A 252 -16.60 9.43 -7.24
C ASN A 252 -15.16 9.54 -7.78
N ASN A 253 -14.22 10.13 -7.02
CA ASN A 253 -12.84 10.40 -7.41
C ASN A 253 -12.73 11.11 -8.77
N ARG A 254 -13.70 12.01 -9.06
CA ARG A 254 -13.84 12.74 -10.32
C ARG A 254 -14.07 11.85 -11.55
N ILE A 255 -14.57 10.62 -11.37
CA ILE A 255 -15.00 9.73 -12.45
C ILE A 255 -16.44 10.11 -12.83
N PRO A 256 -16.69 10.85 -13.93
CA PRO A 256 -17.99 11.50 -14.16
C PRO A 256 -19.15 10.53 -14.36
N VAL A 257 -18.86 9.29 -14.76
CA VAL A 257 -19.87 8.25 -14.98
C VAL A 257 -20.36 7.61 -13.67
N ILE A 258 -19.65 7.80 -12.56
CA ILE A 258 -20.01 7.24 -11.26
C ILE A 258 -20.75 8.30 -10.43
N SER A 259 -21.94 7.96 -9.96
CA SER A 259 -22.70 8.80 -9.03
C SER A 259 -22.08 8.74 -7.63
N SER A 260 -21.73 9.90 -7.06
CA SER A 260 -21.23 10.03 -5.68
C SER A 260 -22.16 9.37 -4.67
N LEU A 261 -23.47 9.61 -4.77
CA LEU A 261 -24.45 9.04 -3.84
C LEU A 261 -24.59 7.53 -3.96
N LYS A 262 -24.40 6.95 -5.16
CA LYS A 262 -24.42 5.50 -5.32
C LYS A 262 -23.15 4.86 -4.74
N ILE A 263 -21.98 5.39 -5.09
CA ILE A 263 -20.71 4.84 -4.59
C ILE A 263 -20.57 5.00 -3.07
N ARG A 264 -21.23 6.00 -2.48
CA ARG A 264 -21.32 6.22 -1.02
C ARG A 264 -21.74 4.98 -0.25
N ASP A 265 -22.66 4.18 -0.78
CA ASP A 265 -23.14 2.97 -0.09
C ASP A 265 -22.01 1.94 0.09
N GLN A 266 -21.20 1.76 -0.96
CA GLN A 266 -20.01 0.93 -0.89
C GLN A 266 -18.96 1.53 0.05
N GLN A 267 -18.70 2.84 -0.08
CA GLN A 267 -17.68 3.53 0.70
C GLN A 267 -17.97 3.54 2.20
N ARG A 268 -19.25 3.67 2.58
CA ARG A 268 -19.73 3.54 3.97
C ARG A 268 -19.54 2.13 4.50
N SER A 269 -19.82 1.12 3.66
CA SER A 269 -19.69 -0.28 4.08
C SER A 269 -18.24 -0.69 4.36
N ALA A 270 -17.26 -0.07 3.70
CA ALA A 270 -15.86 -0.32 3.97
C ALA A 270 -15.46 0.21 5.36
N VAL A 271 -15.09 -0.69 6.26
CA VAL A 271 -14.63 -0.38 7.62
C VAL A 271 -13.38 0.50 7.58
N SER A 272 -12.52 0.31 6.58
CA SER A 272 -11.31 1.12 6.37
C SER A 272 -11.60 2.63 6.30
N THR A 273 -12.72 3.05 5.68
CA THR A 273 -13.14 4.45 5.63
C THR A 273 -13.32 5.04 7.04
N ASN A 274 -14.01 4.30 7.90
CA ASN A 274 -14.31 4.71 9.28
C ASN A 274 -13.05 4.67 10.16
N TRP A 275 -12.17 3.69 9.92
CA TRP A 275 -10.88 3.58 10.60
C TRP A 275 -9.96 4.77 10.30
N LEU A 276 -9.95 5.27 9.06
CA LEU A 276 -9.10 6.39 8.62
C LEU A 276 -9.70 7.79 8.88
N LEU A 277 -10.76 7.89 9.68
CA LEU A 277 -11.25 9.19 10.16
C LEU A 277 -10.16 9.95 10.95
N PRO A 278 -10.23 11.29 10.99
CA PRO A 278 -9.28 12.10 11.74
C PRO A 278 -9.14 11.74 13.23
N TYR A 279 -7.91 11.67 13.73
CA TYR A 279 -7.60 11.40 15.13
C TYR A 279 -7.15 12.64 15.91
N ASN A 280 -7.48 12.70 17.21
CA ASN A 280 -7.20 13.83 18.09
C ASN A 280 -5.71 14.02 18.47
N TYR A 281 -4.87 12.99 18.30
CA TYR A 281 -3.43 13.12 18.47
C TYR A 281 -2.76 13.87 17.30
N THR A 282 -3.52 14.15 16.25
CA THR A 282 -3.08 14.89 15.06
C THR A 282 -3.79 16.24 14.95
N TRP A 283 -5.13 16.25 15.01
CA TRP A 283 -5.91 17.48 14.86
C TRP A 283 -6.46 17.99 16.18
N SER A 284 -6.61 19.31 16.27
CA SER A 284 -7.27 19.97 17.40
C SER A 284 -8.70 19.42 17.57
N PRO A 285 -9.13 19.14 18.81
CA PRO A 285 -10.53 18.82 19.11
C PRO A 285 -11.53 19.89 18.66
N ASP A 286 -11.08 21.14 18.47
CA ASP A 286 -11.92 22.27 18.04
C ASP A 286 -11.92 22.49 16.52
N LYS A 287 -11.14 21.71 15.75
CA LYS A 287 -11.11 21.82 14.30
C LYS A 287 -12.46 21.41 13.72
N ILE A 288 -13.12 22.34 13.03
CA ILE A 288 -14.34 22.08 12.27
C ILE A 288 -13.94 21.43 10.94
N PHE A 289 -14.36 20.19 10.74
CA PHE A 289 -14.16 19.49 9.47
C PHE A 289 -15.36 19.63 8.55
N VAL A 290 -16.58 19.57 9.09
CA VAL A 290 -17.82 19.71 8.32
C VAL A 290 -18.64 20.84 8.91
N SER A 291 -19.12 21.76 8.08
CA SER A 291 -20.02 22.83 8.45
C SER A 291 -21.28 22.77 7.60
N THR A 292 -22.44 22.94 8.24
CA THR A 292 -23.77 22.94 7.62
C THR A 292 -24.58 24.12 8.16
N PRO A 293 -25.77 24.45 7.61
CA PRO A 293 -26.58 25.55 8.12
C PRO A 293 -27.05 25.35 9.57
N THR A 294 -27.02 24.12 10.07
CA THR A 294 -27.58 23.75 11.39
C THR A 294 -26.56 23.18 12.37
N ALA A 295 -25.35 22.81 11.92
CA ALA A 295 -24.35 22.20 12.77
C ALA A 295 -22.91 22.37 12.23
N ASN A 296 -21.96 22.33 13.15
CA ASN A 296 -20.55 22.11 12.86
C ASN A 296 -20.14 20.77 13.47
N TYR A 297 -19.27 20.04 12.78
CA TYR A 297 -18.78 18.74 13.23
C TYR A 297 -17.25 18.77 13.37
N THR A 298 -16.81 18.48 14.58
CA THR A 298 -15.41 18.26 14.96
C THR A 298 -15.16 16.77 15.19
N ILE A 299 -13.94 16.38 15.60
CA ILE A 299 -13.64 15.00 16.03
C ILE A 299 -14.51 14.58 17.23
N GLN A 300 -14.94 15.51 18.06
CA GLN A 300 -15.80 15.23 19.22
C GLN A 300 -17.24 14.90 18.81
N ASP A 301 -17.63 15.25 17.58
CA ASP A 301 -19.01 15.17 17.10
C ASP A 301 -19.27 13.95 16.20
N PHE A 302 -18.33 13.01 16.06
CA PHE A 302 -18.48 11.89 15.12
C PHE A 302 -19.75 11.06 15.34
N GLN A 303 -20.15 10.79 16.59
CA GLN A 303 -21.42 10.09 16.85
C GLN A 303 -22.64 10.89 16.31
N LYS A 304 -22.65 12.21 16.52
CA LYS A 304 -23.69 13.09 15.99
C LYS A 304 -23.65 13.14 14.46
N PHE A 305 -22.46 13.23 13.87
CA PHE A 305 -22.25 13.21 12.42
C PHE A 305 -22.86 11.95 11.80
N TYR A 306 -22.55 10.75 12.31
CA TYR A 306 -23.09 9.49 11.80
C TYR A 306 -24.62 9.41 11.86
N ARG A 307 -25.23 9.89 12.95
CA ARG A 307 -26.69 9.99 13.07
C ARG A 307 -27.27 10.93 12.02
N ASP A 308 -26.68 12.11 11.86
CA ASP A 308 -27.20 13.15 10.97
C ASP A 308 -27.05 12.78 9.48
N ILE A 309 -26.09 11.92 9.12
CA ILE A 309 -25.96 11.37 7.75
C ILE A 309 -26.77 10.07 7.52
N GLY A 310 -27.49 9.60 8.53
CA GLY A 310 -28.28 8.36 8.48
C GLY A 310 -27.43 7.08 8.37
N PHE A 311 -26.24 7.05 8.98
CA PHE A 311 -25.32 5.91 8.93
C PHE A 311 -24.74 5.58 10.32
N GLU A 312 -25.59 5.21 11.27
CA GLU A 312 -25.16 4.91 12.64
C GLU A 312 -24.21 3.72 12.76
N ASP A 313 -24.26 2.76 11.83
CA ASP A 313 -23.33 1.61 11.82
C ASP A 313 -21.86 2.06 11.75
N GLY A 314 -21.58 3.16 11.03
CA GLY A 314 -20.23 3.73 10.95
C GLY A 314 -19.68 4.20 12.29
N TRP A 315 -20.54 4.65 13.22
CA TRP A 315 -20.12 4.98 14.58
C TRP A 315 -19.61 3.75 15.31
N PHE A 316 -20.34 2.64 15.24
CA PHE A 316 -19.92 1.38 15.85
C PHE A 316 -18.63 0.84 15.20
N MET A 317 -18.52 0.89 13.87
CA MET A 317 -17.27 0.55 13.17
C MET A 317 -16.09 1.39 13.65
N ARG A 318 -16.28 2.71 13.87
CA ARG A 318 -15.24 3.58 14.41
C ARG A 318 -14.83 3.14 15.82
N GLN A 319 -15.79 2.82 16.68
CA GLN A 319 -15.50 2.36 18.04
C GLN A 319 -14.67 1.06 18.07
N GLU A 320 -14.92 0.13 17.15
CA GLU A 320 -14.15 -1.12 17.03
C GLU A 320 -12.73 -0.93 16.49
N THR A 321 -12.47 0.17 15.77
CA THR A 321 -11.22 0.33 14.99
C THR A 321 -10.31 1.44 15.47
N GLU A 322 -10.84 2.44 16.18
CA GLU A 322 -10.07 3.61 16.63
C GLU A 322 -8.83 3.20 17.43
N SER A 323 -8.99 2.29 18.38
CA SER A 323 -7.93 1.85 19.31
C SER A 323 -6.80 1.06 18.65
N LEU A 324 -7.00 0.51 17.44
CA LEU A 324 -6.06 -0.43 16.81
C LEU A 324 -4.66 0.14 16.62
N VAL A 325 -4.56 1.46 16.38
CA VAL A 325 -3.29 2.17 16.22
C VAL A 325 -3.27 3.50 16.97
N TYR A 326 -4.21 3.72 17.90
CA TYR A 326 -4.38 5.03 18.56
C TYR A 326 -3.12 5.48 19.32
N GLU A 327 -2.40 4.55 19.94
CA GLU A 327 -1.17 4.84 20.67
C GLU A 327 -0.03 5.30 19.76
N MET A 328 -0.09 4.96 18.47
CA MET A 328 0.94 5.24 17.46
C MET A 328 2.36 4.91 17.96
N PRO A 329 2.62 3.67 18.43
CA PRO A 329 3.93 3.32 18.95
C PRO A 329 4.99 3.42 17.84
N PRO A 330 6.23 3.80 18.16
CA PRO A 330 7.32 3.71 17.19
C PRO A 330 7.45 2.25 16.71
N PRO A 331 7.69 2.00 15.40
CA PRO A 331 7.68 0.65 14.84
C PRO A 331 8.81 -0.24 15.37
N GLY A 332 9.86 0.34 15.98
CA GLY A 332 11.00 -0.41 16.49
C GLY A 332 11.88 -0.99 15.39
N VAL A 333 11.84 -0.41 14.20
CA VAL A 333 12.72 -0.72 13.06
C VAL A 333 13.18 0.58 12.43
N ARG A 334 14.23 0.52 11.58
CA ARG A 334 14.66 1.71 10.85
C ARG A 334 13.55 2.14 9.88
N ILE A 335 13.06 3.36 10.03
CA ILE A 335 11.96 3.88 9.21
C ILE A 335 12.42 5.05 8.34
N HIS A 336 11.91 5.08 7.10
CA HIS A 336 12.06 6.15 6.13
C HIS A 336 10.67 6.68 5.80
N CYS A 337 10.37 7.92 6.20
CA CYS A 337 9.08 8.54 5.89
C CYS A 337 9.16 9.41 4.65
N LEU A 338 8.35 9.09 3.64
CA LEU A 338 8.17 9.87 2.43
C LEU A 338 6.71 10.32 2.35
N TYR A 339 6.49 11.62 2.20
CA TYR A 339 5.14 12.17 2.02
C TYR A 339 5.15 13.37 1.08
N GLY A 340 4.02 13.58 0.41
CA GLY A 340 3.79 14.72 -0.47
C GLY A 340 3.43 15.99 0.30
N THR A 341 3.83 17.14 -0.24
CA THR A 341 3.46 18.49 0.21
C THR A 341 3.30 19.39 -1.00
N GLY A 342 2.65 20.54 -0.84
CA GLY A 342 2.42 21.53 -1.87
C GLY A 342 1.23 21.23 -2.79
N ILE A 343 0.43 20.20 -2.49
CA ILE A 343 -0.76 19.83 -3.26
C ILE A 343 -2.01 20.15 -2.44
N GLU A 344 -2.95 20.89 -3.05
CA GLU A 344 -4.24 21.21 -2.44
C GLU A 344 -4.96 19.92 -2.00
N THR A 345 -5.11 19.76 -0.70
CA THR A 345 -5.64 18.55 -0.08
C THR A 345 -6.93 18.87 0.66
N PRO A 346 -8.05 18.15 0.44
CA PRO A 346 -9.30 18.41 1.15
C PRO A 346 -9.09 18.42 2.67
N ASP A 347 -9.51 19.51 3.31
CA ASP A 347 -9.27 19.76 4.74
C ASP A 347 -10.57 20.09 5.50
N SER A 348 -11.54 20.73 4.84
CA SER A 348 -12.85 21.04 5.41
C SER A 348 -13.95 21.07 4.34
N PHE A 349 -15.20 20.87 4.76
CA PHE A 349 -16.35 20.70 3.87
C PHE A 349 -17.52 21.54 4.35
N VAL A 350 -17.95 22.49 3.53
CA VAL A 350 -19.11 23.35 3.82
C VAL A 350 -20.27 22.93 2.93
N TYR A 351 -21.33 22.43 3.56
CA TYR A 351 -22.55 21.99 2.88
C TYR A 351 -23.63 23.06 3.00
N GLU A 352 -24.21 23.46 1.87
CA GLU A 352 -25.46 24.24 1.88
C GLU A 352 -26.68 23.32 2.08
N ILE A 353 -26.62 22.11 1.51
CA ILE A 353 -27.62 21.05 1.64
C ILE A 353 -26.89 19.77 2.05
N PHE A 354 -27.17 19.28 3.26
CA PHE A 354 -26.47 18.14 3.86
C PHE A 354 -27.43 16.95 4.06
N PRO A 355 -27.01 15.69 3.81
CA PRO A 355 -25.70 15.25 3.32
C PRO A 355 -25.65 14.92 1.81
N ASP A 356 -26.76 15.08 1.07
CA ASP A 356 -26.92 14.52 -0.29
C ASP A 356 -26.50 15.45 -1.46
N LYS A 357 -25.78 16.54 -1.18
CA LYS A 357 -25.21 17.43 -2.21
C LYS A 357 -23.71 17.59 -1.99
N GLU A 358 -22.97 17.84 -3.06
CA GLU A 358 -21.54 18.09 -2.96
C GLU A 358 -21.24 19.34 -2.13
N PRO A 359 -20.23 19.30 -1.24
CA PRO A 359 -19.83 20.46 -0.45
C PRO A 359 -18.95 21.41 -1.25
N LYS A 360 -18.85 22.65 -0.76
CA LYS A 360 -17.68 23.48 -1.04
C LYS A 360 -16.51 22.96 -0.20
N ILE A 361 -15.42 22.60 -0.87
CA ILE A 361 -14.22 22.05 -0.23
C ILE A 361 -13.26 23.19 0.13
N GLY A 362 -12.83 23.23 1.39
CA GLY A 362 -11.65 23.98 1.83
C GLY A 362 -10.42 23.10 1.73
N TYR A 363 -9.33 23.66 1.23
CA TYR A 363 -8.08 22.93 0.97
C TYR A 363 -6.98 23.37 1.94
N GLY A 364 -6.22 22.39 2.43
CA GLY A 364 -4.97 22.54 3.16
C GLY A 364 -3.79 21.97 2.38
N ASP A 365 -2.63 21.89 3.04
CA ASP A 365 -1.42 21.30 2.48
C ASP A 365 -1.39 19.76 2.63
N GLY A 366 -0.76 19.08 1.68
CA GLY A 366 -0.64 17.63 1.65
C GLY A 366 -0.27 17.09 0.27
N ASP A 367 -0.74 15.89 -0.04
CA ASP A 367 -0.47 15.19 -1.31
C ASP A 367 -1.72 15.05 -2.21
N GLY A 368 -2.80 15.75 -1.90
CA GLY A 368 -4.10 15.68 -2.58
C GLY A 368 -5.10 14.72 -1.93
N THR A 369 -4.62 13.83 -1.05
CA THR A 369 -5.47 12.92 -0.26
C THR A 369 -5.14 13.01 1.23
N VAL A 370 -3.86 12.86 1.58
CA VAL A 370 -3.36 12.85 2.95
C VAL A 370 -2.92 14.25 3.34
N ASN A 371 -3.56 14.80 4.36
CA ASN A 371 -3.19 16.08 4.94
C ASN A 371 -1.79 16.01 5.55
N VAL A 372 -1.00 17.07 5.40
CA VAL A 372 0.40 17.08 5.88
C VAL A 372 0.50 16.84 7.39
N GLU A 373 -0.46 17.32 8.19
CA GLU A 373 -0.52 17.10 9.63
C GLU A 373 -0.53 15.62 10.00
N SER A 374 -1.26 14.82 9.21
CA SER A 374 -1.34 13.37 9.34
C SER A 374 0.00 12.73 8.99
N ALA A 375 0.54 13.03 7.81
CA ALA A 375 1.80 12.44 7.34
C ALA A 375 3.02 12.74 8.23
N LEU A 376 2.99 13.88 8.95
CA LEU A 376 4.07 14.33 9.81
C LEU A 376 4.22 13.54 11.12
N HIS A 377 3.28 12.65 11.47
CA HIS A 377 3.30 11.95 12.75
C HIS A 377 4.63 11.23 13.02
N CYS A 378 5.26 10.65 12.00
CA CYS A 378 6.49 9.89 12.22
C CYS A 378 7.67 10.73 12.73
N ARG A 379 7.62 12.06 12.62
CA ARG A 379 8.59 12.96 13.29
C ARG A 379 8.54 12.83 14.81
N LYS A 380 7.38 12.46 15.37
CA LYS A 380 7.19 12.21 16.81
C LYS A 380 7.90 10.94 17.30
N TRP A 381 8.35 10.05 16.41
CA TRP A 381 9.11 8.85 16.76
C TRP A 381 10.62 9.10 16.89
N VAL A 382 11.11 10.27 16.48
CA VAL A 382 12.53 10.64 16.64
C VAL A 382 12.88 10.64 18.14
N GLY A 383 13.87 9.81 18.50
CA GLY A 383 14.31 9.65 19.89
C GLY A 383 13.42 8.75 20.76
N LYS A 384 12.38 8.11 20.20
CA LYS A 384 11.50 7.17 20.92
C LYS A 384 11.80 5.69 20.64
N GLN A 385 12.80 5.41 19.81
CA GLN A 385 13.30 4.06 19.49
C GLN A 385 14.81 4.10 19.29
N GLU A 386 15.49 2.97 19.53
CA GLU A 386 16.94 2.85 19.39
C GLU A 386 17.39 3.00 17.94
N GLN A 387 16.63 2.41 17.01
CA GLN A 387 16.87 2.52 15.58
C GLN A 387 16.59 3.96 15.14
N LYS A 388 17.62 4.69 14.69
CA LYS A 388 17.45 6.09 14.25
C LYS A 388 16.56 6.16 13.01
N PRO A 389 15.46 6.95 13.02
CA PRO A 389 14.73 7.28 11.80
C PRO A 389 15.70 7.98 10.82
N GLN A 390 15.90 7.42 9.62
CA GLN A 390 16.83 7.99 8.65
C GLN A 390 16.10 8.99 7.76
N GLY A 391 15.90 10.19 8.30
CA GLY A 391 15.45 11.35 7.54
C GLY A 391 13.98 11.29 7.10
N THR A 392 13.49 12.46 6.68
CA THR A 392 12.16 12.64 6.14
C THR A 392 12.34 13.14 4.71
N VAL A 393 11.83 12.41 3.72
CA VAL A 393 11.87 12.87 2.33
C VAL A 393 10.56 13.60 2.04
N VAL A 394 10.66 14.91 1.88
CA VAL A 394 9.54 15.73 1.42
C VAL A 394 9.49 15.65 -0.09
N LEU A 395 8.39 15.15 -0.62
CA LEU A 395 8.14 15.07 -2.06
C LEU A 395 7.17 16.18 -2.46
N ASN A 396 7.36 16.76 -3.65
CA ASN A 396 6.30 17.54 -4.31
C ASN A 396 5.63 16.60 -5.33
N ALA A 397 4.78 15.71 -4.83
CA ALA A 397 4.12 14.67 -5.61
C ALA A 397 2.69 14.46 -5.10
N MET A 398 1.77 14.18 -6.03
CA MET A 398 0.41 13.73 -5.70
C MET A 398 0.44 12.35 -5.04
N HIS A 399 -0.60 12.00 -4.27
CA HIS A 399 -0.70 10.79 -3.46
C HIS A 399 -0.36 9.50 -4.23
N MET A 400 -0.95 9.31 -5.42
CA MET A 400 -0.65 8.17 -6.31
C MET A 400 0.75 8.29 -6.92
N GLY A 401 1.17 9.51 -7.24
CA GLY A 401 2.53 9.83 -7.66
C GLY A 401 3.60 9.44 -6.65
N VAL A 402 3.30 9.34 -5.35
CA VAL A 402 4.25 8.84 -4.35
C VAL A 402 4.62 7.36 -4.60
N ALA A 403 3.72 6.57 -5.20
CA ALA A 403 3.95 5.17 -5.60
C ALA A 403 4.31 5.00 -7.09
N GLU A 404 4.08 6.01 -7.92
CA GLU A 404 4.30 5.93 -9.38
C GLU A 404 5.57 6.66 -9.85
N THR A 405 6.12 7.60 -9.07
CA THR A 405 7.24 8.45 -9.52
C THR A 405 8.59 7.87 -9.11
N PHE A 406 9.17 7.00 -9.94
CA PHE A 406 10.50 6.42 -9.70
C PHE A 406 11.47 6.61 -10.88
N PRO A 407 12.75 6.95 -10.64
CA PRO A 407 13.39 7.23 -9.34
C PRO A 407 13.11 8.64 -8.80
N PHE A 408 12.87 8.78 -7.49
CA PHE A 408 12.82 10.09 -6.84
C PHE A 408 14.20 10.75 -6.82
N LYS A 409 14.31 11.97 -7.35
CA LYS A 409 15.42 12.89 -7.00
C LYS A 409 15.01 13.66 -5.75
N GLY A 410 15.51 13.26 -4.58
CA GLY A 410 15.32 14.05 -3.35
C GLY A 410 15.90 15.46 -3.52
N ARG A 411 15.22 16.49 -3.01
CA ARG A 411 15.86 17.81 -2.79
C ARG A 411 16.74 17.73 -1.54
N GLY A 412 17.90 18.39 -1.57
CA GLY A 412 18.75 18.55 -0.38
C GLY A 412 19.69 17.39 -0.06
N GLY A 413 20.05 16.52 -1.02
CA GLY A 413 21.05 15.47 -0.81
C GLY A 413 20.54 14.21 -0.08
N VAL A 414 19.23 14.05 0.06
CA VAL A 414 18.62 12.84 0.63
C VAL A 414 18.54 11.72 -0.44
N PRO A 415 19.01 10.50 -0.14
CA PRO A 415 18.91 9.34 -1.03
C PRO A 415 17.48 9.12 -1.57
N GLY A 416 17.31 8.96 -2.88
CA GLY A 416 16.05 8.45 -3.44
C GLY A 416 15.80 6.99 -3.03
N ILE A 417 14.59 6.47 -3.23
CA ILE A 417 14.25 5.06 -2.85
C ILE A 417 15.27 4.05 -3.39
N THR A 418 15.81 4.33 -4.58
CA THR A 418 16.83 3.51 -5.25
C THR A 418 18.08 3.37 -4.41
N GLN A 419 18.50 4.46 -3.77
CA GLN A 419 19.65 4.46 -2.90
C GLN A 419 19.30 3.88 -1.51
N LEU A 420 18.05 3.96 -1.04
CA LEU A 420 17.61 3.22 0.16
C LEU A 420 17.60 1.70 -0.06
N LEU A 421 17.17 1.24 -1.24
CA LEU A 421 17.05 -0.18 -1.57
C LEU A 421 18.41 -0.81 -1.92
N ILE A 422 19.31 -0.07 -2.56
CA ILE A 422 20.60 -0.60 -3.06
C ILE A 422 21.78 -0.33 -2.10
N SER A 423 21.72 0.68 -1.21
CA SER A 423 22.92 1.03 -0.42
C SER A 423 23.30 -0.07 0.57
N CYS A 424 24.47 -0.69 0.34
CA CYS A 424 25.33 -1.17 1.42
C CYS A 424 25.63 0.00 2.38
N PRO A 425 25.72 -0.24 3.70
CA PRO A 425 25.98 0.83 4.66
C PRO A 425 27.37 1.40 4.41
N GLN A 426 27.44 2.54 3.73
CA GLN A 426 28.61 3.42 3.78
C GLN A 426 28.25 4.61 4.69
N PRO A 427 29.14 5.01 5.60
CA PRO A 427 28.87 6.10 6.52
C PRO A 427 28.65 7.38 5.72
N ILE A 428 27.46 7.98 5.87
CA ILE A 428 27.13 9.29 5.31
C ILE A 428 28.18 10.28 5.83
N GLN A 429 29.05 10.78 4.95
CA GLN A 429 29.99 11.85 5.28
C GLN A 429 29.18 13.07 5.72
N ARG A 430 29.50 13.59 6.90
CA ARG A 430 28.98 14.86 7.41
C ARG A 430 29.24 15.95 6.37
N VAL A 431 28.19 16.53 5.80
CA VAL A 431 28.30 17.83 5.14
C VAL A 431 28.34 18.87 6.27
N ASN A 432 29.46 19.57 6.38
CA ASN A 432 29.65 20.65 7.35
C ASN A 432 28.55 21.73 7.16
N PRO A 433 28.04 22.32 8.26
CA PRO A 433 27.12 23.44 8.15
C PRO A 433 27.86 24.62 7.54
N VAL A 434 27.41 25.07 6.36
CA VAL A 434 27.78 26.39 5.85
C VAL A 434 27.17 27.40 6.79
N ALA A 435 28.03 28.16 7.48
CA ALA A 435 27.65 29.28 8.30
C ALA A 435 26.91 30.31 7.44
N VAL A 436 25.64 30.56 7.75
CA VAL A 436 24.92 31.74 7.25
C VAL A 436 25.42 32.92 8.08
N ILE A 437 26.31 33.72 7.49
CA ILE A 437 26.71 35.02 8.02
C ILE A 437 25.51 35.95 7.83
N LEU A 438 24.89 36.37 8.94
CA LEU A 438 24.00 37.53 8.97
C LEU A 438 24.88 38.76 8.69
N THR A 439 24.66 39.43 7.56
CA THR A 439 25.24 40.74 7.30
C THR A 439 24.27 41.80 7.79
N GLU A 440 24.77 42.63 8.72
CA GLU A 440 24.13 43.83 9.23
C GLU A 440 23.89 44.84 8.10
N GLY A 441 22.79 45.58 8.19
CA GLY A 441 22.39 46.58 7.20
C GLY A 441 23.32 47.79 7.21
N GLU A 442 23.63 48.27 6.01
CA GLU A 442 24.21 49.60 5.79
C GLU A 442 23.12 50.56 5.30
N ASP A 443 23.15 51.75 5.91
CA ASP A 443 22.29 52.90 5.74
C ASP A 443 22.28 53.44 4.30
N PHE A 444 21.08 53.79 3.84
CA PHE A 444 20.89 54.71 2.71
C PHE A 444 21.04 56.15 3.20
N THR A 445 22.06 56.85 2.69
CA THR A 445 22.03 58.32 2.56
C THR A 445 22.34 58.68 1.12
N THR A 446 21.39 59.35 0.47
CA THR A 446 21.61 60.19 -0.71
C THR A 446 20.85 61.49 -0.48
N GLU A 447 21.49 62.57 -0.92
CA GLU A 447 21.10 63.99 -0.86
C GLU A 447 19.61 64.30 -1.10
#